data_AF-A0A949NCZ1-F1
#
_entry.id   AF-A0A949NCZ1-F1
#
_cell.length_a   1.000
_cell.length_b   1.000
_cell.length_c   1.000
_cell.angle_alpha   90.00
_cell.angle_beta   90.00
_cell.angle_gamma   90.00
#
_symmetry.space_group_name_H-M   'P 1'
#
loop_
_entity.id
_entity.type
_entity.pdbx_description
1 polymer ?
#
loop_
_entity_poly.entity_id
_entity_poly.type
_entity_poly.pdbx_seq_one_letter_code
_entity_poly.pdbx_strand_id
1 'polypeptide(L)'
;MGEGLFKQIGNFYMKRYQEMAVPELAMERLSLEEMCRYLLAVPDKTWGAYAFAREKMRGRLSGEQREALAEQAAACGAGYAKRFCEQYQTADPKTLAKTLGLQVTCPETPAKGTQVLFAQFTEPDQIEVYQDCLTRADKVFRQEKIDELIDIEKIPDILLAHEIFHWIEMTNQQDIMTRNTTVVLWKIKALENKAHVRCLSEIAAMSFAKELLGLEFWPYVLDVLLSYPYNPDAAHALFWEIRKRNEEKE
;
A
#
# COMPACT_ATOMS: atom_id res chain seq x y z
N MET A 1 -17.10 3.52 24.04
CA MET A 1 -15.80 4.03 23.53
C MET A 1 -15.85 4.18 22.00
N GLY A 2 -16.77 5.00 21.47
CA GLY A 2 -17.02 5.10 20.02
C GLY A 2 -16.54 6.41 19.39
N GLU A 3 -16.93 7.56 19.95
CA GLU A 3 -16.77 8.88 19.30
C GLU A 3 -15.33 9.42 19.23
N GLY A 4 -14.48 9.10 20.19
CA GLY A 4 -13.08 9.57 20.22
C GLY A 4 -12.23 9.00 19.08
N LEU A 5 -12.48 7.73 18.74
CA LEU A 5 -11.81 7.04 17.65
C LEU A 5 -12.27 7.58 16.28
N PHE A 6 -13.58 7.86 16.11
CA PHE A 6 -14.10 8.48 14.89
C PHE A 6 -13.49 9.86 14.61
N LYS A 7 -13.32 10.69 15.65
CA LYS A 7 -12.69 12.00 15.51
C LYS A 7 -11.19 11.89 15.18
N GLN A 8 -10.52 10.87 15.69
CA GLN A 8 -9.09 10.61 15.42
C GLN A 8 -8.85 10.01 14.03
N ILE A 9 -9.69 9.08 13.57
CA ILE A 9 -9.70 8.51 12.22
C ILE A 9 -9.98 9.61 11.19
N GLY A 10 -11.04 10.39 11.44
CA GLY A 10 -11.36 11.59 10.68
C GLY A 10 -10.16 12.52 10.62
N ASN A 11 -9.51 12.82 11.75
CA ASN A 11 -8.36 13.71 11.82
C ASN A 11 -7.07 13.19 11.15
N PHE A 12 -6.79 11.87 11.11
CA PHE A 12 -5.62 11.32 10.42
C PHE A 12 -5.79 11.44 8.90
N TYR A 13 -6.94 11.00 8.39
CA TYR A 13 -7.29 11.17 6.99
C TYR A 13 -7.51 12.64 6.63
N MET A 14 -8.03 13.46 7.53
CA MET A 14 -8.16 14.91 7.36
C MET A 14 -6.81 15.62 7.40
N LYS A 15 -5.84 15.17 8.21
CA LYS A 15 -4.48 15.72 8.19
C LYS A 15 -3.75 15.30 6.93
N ARG A 16 -3.91 14.04 6.50
CA ARG A 16 -3.49 13.53 5.18
C ARG A 16 -4.16 14.32 4.05
N TYR A 17 -5.44 14.64 4.15
CA TYR A 17 -6.23 15.46 3.22
C TYR A 17 -5.82 16.95 3.23
N GLN A 18 -5.55 17.52 4.40
CA GLN A 18 -5.09 18.91 4.58
C GLN A 18 -3.66 19.10 4.03
N GLU A 19 -2.81 18.08 4.15
CA GLU A 19 -1.48 18.04 3.51
C GLU A 19 -1.57 17.82 1.99
N MET A 20 -2.67 17.23 1.48
CA MET A 20 -2.87 16.98 0.05
C MET A 20 -3.17 18.24 -0.78
N ALA A 21 -3.34 19.41 -0.15
CA ALA A 21 -3.70 20.66 -0.82
C ALA A 21 -4.76 20.43 -1.92
N VAL A 22 -5.73 19.55 -1.65
CA VAL A 22 -6.83 19.30 -2.58
C VAL A 22 -7.63 20.59 -2.55
N PRO A 23 -7.65 21.37 -3.65
CA PRO A 23 -8.50 22.54 -3.67
C PRO A 23 -9.91 22.03 -3.40
N GLU A 24 -10.67 22.80 -2.64
CA GLU A 24 -12.11 22.64 -2.43
C GLU A 24 -12.81 22.84 -3.79
N LEU A 25 -12.54 21.94 -4.72
CA LEU A 25 -13.10 21.88 -6.05
C LEU A 25 -14.29 20.94 -5.95
N ALA A 26 -15.40 21.36 -6.53
CA ALA A 26 -16.59 20.58 -6.75
C ALA A 26 -16.27 19.35 -7.62
N MET A 27 -15.58 18.37 -7.05
CA MET A 27 -15.32 17.09 -7.68
C MET A 27 -16.59 16.26 -7.55
N GLU A 28 -16.97 15.61 -8.65
CA GLU A 28 -18.11 14.70 -8.68
C GLU A 28 -17.94 13.62 -7.60
N ARG A 29 -18.99 13.41 -6.79
CA ARG A 29 -19.04 12.32 -5.83
C ARG A 29 -19.50 11.06 -6.55
N LEU A 30 -18.56 10.15 -6.76
CA LEU A 30 -18.80 8.85 -7.36
C LEU A 30 -19.15 7.84 -6.28
N SER A 31 -19.95 6.83 -6.64
CA SER A 31 -20.15 5.66 -5.78
C SER A 31 -18.83 4.90 -5.59
N LEU A 32 -18.77 4.08 -4.51
CA LEU A 32 -17.61 3.23 -4.29
C LEU A 32 -17.44 2.21 -5.42
N GLU A 33 -18.55 1.72 -5.97
CA GLU A 33 -18.57 0.81 -7.13
C GLU A 33 -17.90 1.45 -8.35
N GLU A 34 -18.28 2.69 -8.72
CA GLU A 34 -17.70 3.42 -9.84
C GLU A 34 -16.21 3.68 -9.66
N MET A 35 -15.81 4.08 -8.44
CA MET A 35 -14.40 4.25 -8.11
C MET A 35 -13.65 2.92 -8.25
N CYS A 36 -14.19 1.82 -7.71
CA CYS A 36 -13.58 0.49 -7.79
C CYS A 36 -13.39 0.03 -9.24
N ARG A 37 -14.43 0.10 -10.08
CA ARG A 37 -14.36 -0.27 -11.50
C ARG A 37 -13.27 0.51 -12.25
N TYR A 38 -13.18 1.82 -11.99
CA TYR A 38 -12.14 2.65 -12.59
C TYR A 38 -10.75 2.22 -12.11
N LEU A 39 -10.56 2.06 -10.80
CA LEU A 39 -9.27 1.70 -10.20
C LEU A 39 -8.76 0.33 -10.69
N LEU A 40 -9.65 -0.65 -10.88
CA LEU A 40 -9.30 -1.96 -11.44
C LEU A 40 -8.79 -1.88 -12.89
N ALA A 41 -9.18 -0.83 -13.63
CA ALA A 41 -8.76 -0.61 -15.01
C ALA A 41 -7.52 0.30 -15.13
N VAL A 42 -6.99 0.81 -14.02
CA VAL A 42 -5.79 1.67 -14.02
C VAL A 42 -4.55 0.85 -14.42
N PRO A 43 -3.79 1.27 -15.45
CA PRO A 43 -2.57 0.60 -15.86
C PRO A 43 -1.50 0.55 -14.78
N ASP A 44 -0.73 -0.54 -14.76
CA ASP A 44 0.34 -0.84 -13.80
C ASP A 44 1.29 0.34 -13.53
N LYS A 45 1.74 1.02 -14.59
CA LYS A 45 2.68 2.16 -14.49
C LYS A 45 2.15 3.33 -13.65
N THR A 46 0.83 3.53 -13.60
CA THR A 46 0.21 4.63 -12.84
C THR A 46 0.40 4.43 -11.33
N TRP A 47 0.46 3.18 -10.88
CA TRP A 47 0.66 2.86 -9.46
C TRP A 47 2.06 3.23 -8.96
N GLY A 48 3.09 3.12 -9.81
CA GLY A 48 4.43 3.64 -9.53
C GLY A 48 4.41 5.15 -9.30
N ALA A 49 3.77 5.90 -10.20
CA ALA A 49 3.61 7.36 -10.06
C ALA A 49 2.79 7.75 -8.81
N TYR A 50 1.78 6.95 -8.47
CA TYR A 50 1.00 7.11 -7.23
C TYR A 50 1.84 6.88 -5.97
N ALA A 51 2.73 5.88 -5.95
CA ALA A 51 3.63 5.66 -4.82
C ALA A 51 4.65 6.81 -4.68
N PHE A 52 5.27 7.24 -5.79
CA PHE A 52 6.23 8.33 -5.81
C PHE A 52 5.65 9.70 -5.47
N ALA A 53 4.34 9.89 -5.61
CA ALA A 53 3.62 11.09 -5.19
C ALA A 53 3.99 11.57 -3.78
N ARG A 54 4.21 10.60 -2.88
CA ARG A 54 4.41 10.80 -1.45
C ARG A 54 5.87 10.64 -1.04
N GLU A 55 6.74 10.37 -2.00
CA GLU A 55 8.16 10.26 -1.77
C GLU A 55 8.75 11.66 -1.56
N LYS A 56 9.34 11.88 -0.37
CA LYS A 56 10.00 13.14 -0.02
C LYS A 56 11.09 13.51 -1.03
N MET A 57 11.75 12.50 -1.59
CA MET A 57 12.83 12.66 -2.56
C MET A 57 12.34 12.77 -4.02
N ARG A 58 11.02 12.77 -4.28
CA ARG A 58 10.47 12.80 -5.66
C ARG A 58 11.08 13.92 -6.51
N GLY A 59 11.18 15.14 -5.97
CA GLY A 59 11.71 16.31 -6.69
C GLY A 59 13.20 16.23 -7.05
N ARG A 60 13.92 15.21 -6.55
CA ARG A 60 15.33 14.94 -6.86
C ARG A 60 15.51 13.89 -7.96
N LEU A 61 14.44 13.25 -8.39
CA LEU A 61 14.44 12.19 -9.40
C LEU A 61 13.68 12.66 -10.65
N SER A 62 14.24 12.41 -11.84
CA SER A 62 13.51 12.64 -13.09
C SER A 62 12.28 11.71 -13.20
N GLY A 63 11.37 11.98 -14.14
CA GLY A 63 10.27 11.06 -14.47
C GLY A 63 10.78 9.66 -14.80
N GLU A 64 11.72 9.57 -15.74
CA GLU A 64 12.35 8.32 -16.17
C GLU A 64 13.01 7.56 -15.01
N GLN A 65 13.70 8.26 -14.09
CA GLN A 65 14.31 7.62 -12.93
C GLN A 65 13.25 7.06 -11.98
N ARG A 66 12.14 7.77 -11.77
CA ARG A 66 11.03 7.30 -10.93
C ARG A 66 10.37 6.06 -11.53
N GLU A 67 10.11 6.08 -12.84
CA GLU A 67 9.55 4.94 -13.56
C GLU A 67 10.47 3.71 -13.48
N ALA A 68 11.75 3.87 -13.83
CA ALA A 68 12.72 2.77 -13.77
C ALA A 68 12.87 2.18 -12.35
N LEU A 69 12.88 3.03 -11.32
CA LEU A 69 12.94 2.57 -9.94
C LEU A 69 11.65 1.85 -9.50
N ALA A 70 10.47 2.33 -9.93
CA ALA A 70 9.21 1.66 -9.67
C ALA A 70 9.17 0.27 -10.31
N GLU A 71 9.60 0.15 -11.57
CA GLU A 71 9.69 -1.14 -12.28
C GLU A 71 10.66 -2.10 -11.59
N GLN A 72 11.82 -1.62 -11.16
CA GLN A 72 12.79 -2.44 -10.42
C GLN A 72 12.23 -2.90 -9.06
N ALA A 73 11.50 -2.04 -8.35
CA ALA A 73 10.88 -2.39 -7.07
C ALA A 73 9.77 -3.43 -7.26
N ALA A 74 8.94 -3.26 -8.29
CA ALA A 74 7.92 -4.23 -8.67
C ALA A 74 8.57 -5.58 -9.03
N ALA A 75 9.57 -5.59 -9.91
CA ALA A 75 10.29 -6.81 -10.28
C ALA A 75 10.94 -7.49 -9.06
N CYS A 76 11.44 -6.72 -8.09
CA CYS A 76 11.95 -7.24 -6.83
C CYS A 76 10.84 -7.98 -6.05
N GLY A 77 9.71 -7.32 -5.78
CA GLY A 77 8.56 -7.91 -5.10
C GLY A 77 8.07 -9.20 -5.76
N ALA A 78 7.78 -9.15 -7.06
CA ALA A 78 7.34 -10.31 -7.83
C ALA A 78 8.40 -11.45 -7.85
N GLY A 79 9.68 -11.10 -7.95
CA GLY A 79 10.78 -12.08 -7.90
C GLY A 79 10.85 -12.83 -6.57
N TYR A 80 10.67 -12.10 -5.46
CA TYR A 80 10.61 -12.72 -4.12
C TYR A 80 9.37 -13.60 -3.96
N ALA A 81 8.21 -13.20 -4.48
CA ALA A 81 7.00 -14.02 -4.44
C ALA A 81 7.21 -15.36 -5.15
N LYS A 82 7.72 -15.36 -6.38
CA LYS A 82 8.03 -16.59 -7.14
C LYS A 82 9.02 -17.48 -6.39
N ARG A 83 10.12 -16.89 -5.90
CA ARG A 83 11.15 -17.63 -5.16
C ARG A 83 10.59 -18.25 -3.88
N PHE A 84 9.74 -17.54 -3.15
CA PHE A 84 9.16 -18.04 -1.90
C PHE A 84 8.09 -19.11 -2.18
N CYS A 85 7.28 -18.96 -3.23
CA CYS A 85 6.37 -20.01 -3.69
C CYS A 85 7.12 -21.31 -4.01
N GLU A 86 8.23 -21.21 -4.76
CA GLU A 86 9.06 -22.37 -5.11
C GLU A 86 9.78 -22.96 -3.88
N GLN A 87 10.32 -22.13 -3.00
CA GLN A 87 11.07 -22.60 -1.84
C GLN A 87 10.17 -23.26 -0.79
N TYR A 88 9.00 -22.68 -0.52
CA TYR A 88 8.09 -23.13 0.55
C TYR A 88 6.89 -23.93 0.03
N GLN A 89 6.79 -24.12 -1.29
CA GLN A 89 5.74 -24.92 -1.96
C GLN A 89 4.32 -24.47 -1.58
N THR A 90 4.13 -23.16 -1.37
CA THR A 90 2.83 -22.57 -1.03
C THR A 90 2.72 -21.14 -1.54
N ALA A 91 1.52 -20.78 -1.99
CA ALA A 91 1.12 -19.40 -2.29
C ALA A 91 0.17 -18.83 -1.20
N ASP A 92 -0.20 -19.64 -0.20
CA ASP A 92 -1.06 -19.19 0.89
C ASP A 92 -0.25 -18.40 1.94
N PRO A 93 -0.54 -17.09 2.15
CA PRO A 93 0.22 -16.25 3.08
C PRO A 93 0.17 -16.76 4.52
N LYS A 94 -0.91 -17.42 4.95
CA LYS A 94 -1.04 -17.96 6.31
C LYS A 94 -0.07 -19.12 6.54
N THR A 95 -0.04 -20.06 5.60
CA THR A 95 0.93 -21.17 5.61
C THR A 95 2.35 -20.66 5.51
N LEU A 96 2.60 -19.65 4.66
CA LEU A 96 3.91 -19.03 4.51
C LEU A 96 4.37 -18.39 5.83
N ALA A 97 3.54 -17.54 6.45
CA ALA A 97 3.84 -16.89 7.72
C ALA A 97 4.16 -17.90 8.82
N LYS A 98 3.36 -18.97 8.94
CA LYS A 98 3.61 -20.05 9.90
C LYS A 98 4.94 -20.75 9.65
N THR A 99 5.28 -21.00 8.38
CA THR A 99 6.53 -21.68 7.99
C THR A 99 7.76 -20.81 8.27
N LEU A 100 7.63 -19.50 8.11
CA LEU A 100 8.65 -18.51 8.43
C LEU A 100 8.77 -18.21 9.94
N GLY A 101 7.90 -18.79 10.77
CA GLY A 101 7.89 -18.55 12.21
C GLY A 101 7.32 -17.19 12.63
N LEU A 102 6.51 -16.55 11.78
CA LEU A 102 5.88 -15.26 12.06
C LEU A 102 4.69 -15.42 13.00
N GLN A 103 4.56 -14.47 13.92
CA GLN A 103 3.46 -14.38 14.86
C GLN A 103 2.36 -13.49 14.29
N VAL A 104 1.36 -14.10 13.65
CA VAL A 104 0.22 -13.38 13.08
C VAL A 104 -0.91 -13.27 14.11
N THR A 105 -1.33 -12.05 14.43
CA THR A 105 -2.46 -11.77 15.30
C THR A 105 -3.50 -10.89 14.60
N CYS A 106 -4.75 -10.95 15.06
CA CYS A 106 -5.83 -10.13 14.52
C CYS A 106 -6.46 -9.26 15.63
N PRO A 107 -5.77 -8.22 16.12
CA PRO A 107 -6.35 -7.31 17.12
C PRO A 107 -7.48 -6.47 16.50
N GLU A 108 -8.42 -6.03 17.34
CA GLU A 108 -9.51 -5.14 16.92
C GLU A 108 -8.99 -3.81 16.38
N THR A 109 -8.07 -3.17 17.11
CA THR A 109 -7.54 -1.83 16.79
C THR A 109 -6.04 -1.73 17.06
N PRO A 110 -5.31 -0.84 16.37
CA PRO A 110 -3.90 -0.55 16.66
C PRO A 110 -3.68 -0.06 18.10
N ALA A 111 -2.63 -0.56 18.77
CA ALA A 111 -2.32 -0.21 20.16
C ALA A 111 -1.90 1.26 20.36
N LYS A 112 -1.37 1.92 19.32
CA LYS A 112 -0.98 3.34 19.31
C LYS A 112 -1.87 4.09 18.32
N GLY A 113 -3.04 4.53 18.80
CA GLY A 113 -4.10 5.16 18.02
C GLY A 113 -3.78 6.56 17.48
N THR A 114 -2.87 6.66 16.52
CA THR A 114 -2.63 7.90 15.74
C THR A 114 -2.62 7.68 14.22
N GLN A 115 -2.71 6.45 13.73
CA GLN A 115 -2.68 6.10 12.30
C GLN A 115 -3.70 5.00 11.99
N VAL A 116 -4.35 5.09 10.83
CA VAL A 116 -5.15 3.97 10.30
C VAL A 116 -4.20 3.07 9.52
N LEU A 117 -3.80 1.99 10.16
CA LEU A 117 -3.06 0.88 9.57
C LEU A 117 -4.06 -0.25 9.32
N PHE A 118 -3.97 -0.93 8.18
CA PHE A 118 -4.80 -2.09 7.88
C PHE A 118 -4.14 -3.38 8.35
N ALA A 119 -2.82 -3.42 8.25
CA ALA A 119 -1.96 -4.37 8.91
C ALA A 119 -0.66 -3.67 9.31
N GLN A 120 0.15 -4.36 10.10
CA GLN A 120 1.46 -3.87 10.51
C GLN A 120 2.41 -5.02 10.82
N PHE A 121 3.59 -4.99 10.23
CA PHE A 121 4.75 -5.73 10.66
C PHE A 121 5.52 -4.96 11.75
N THR A 122 5.82 -5.64 12.85
CA THR A 122 6.70 -5.16 13.92
C THR A 122 7.87 -6.13 14.05
N GLU A 123 9.08 -5.60 13.88
CA GLU A 123 10.30 -6.39 14.02
C GLU A 123 10.38 -7.03 15.43
N PRO A 124 10.85 -8.27 15.53
CA PRO A 124 11.45 -9.06 14.45
C PRO A 124 10.48 -9.97 13.68
N ASP A 125 9.30 -10.29 14.23
CA ASP A 125 8.49 -11.42 13.76
C ASP A 125 6.97 -11.27 13.93
N GLN A 126 6.47 -10.11 14.35
CA GLN A 126 5.05 -9.91 14.64
C GLN A 126 4.33 -9.26 13.46
N ILE A 127 3.20 -9.83 13.02
CA ILE A 127 2.30 -9.24 12.05
C ILE A 127 0.91 -9.10 12.68
N GLU A 128 0.35 -7.91 12.63
CA GLU A 128 -1.01 -7.62 13.11
C GLU A 128 -1.90 -7.25 11.92
N VAL A 129 -3.05 -7.91 11.75
CA VAL A 129 -4.07 -7.54 10.76
C VAL A 129 -5.32 -7.04 11.50
N TYR A 130 -5.74 -5.80 11.27
CA TYR A 130 -6.73 -5.15 12.15
C TYR A 130 -8.18 -5.49 11.77
N GLN A 131 -8.91 -6.11 12.71
CA GLN A 131 -10.25 -6.65 12.48
C GLN A 131 -11.32 -5.57 12.29
N ASP A 132 -11.20 -4.40 12.94
CA ASP A 132 -12.17 -3.30 12.78
C ASP A 132 -12.26 -2.83 11.31
N CYS A 133 -11.12 -2.76 10.61
CA CYS A 133 -11.08 -2.37 9.21
C CYS A 133 -11.80 -3.39 8.32
N LEU A 134 -11.48 -4.67 8.49
CA LEU A 134 -12.08 -5.74 7.70
C LEU A 134 -13.59 -5.83 7.93
N THR A 135 -14.04 -5.71 9.18
CA THR A 135 -15.46 -5.79 9.55
C THR A 135 -16.26 -4.62 8.97
N ARG A 136 -15.70 -3.40 9.01
CA ARG A 136 -16.35 -2.21 8.40
C ARG A 136 -16.37 -2.31 6.88
N ALA A 137 -15.26 -2.73 6.30
CA ALA A 137 -15.11 -2.92 4.86
C ALA A 137 -16.13 -3.94 4.36
N ASP A 138 -16.25 -5.12 4.97
CA ASP A 138 -17.21 -6.16 4.58
C ASP A 138 -18.65 -5.62 4.47
N LYS A 139 -19.10 -4.91 5.50
CA LYS A 139 -20.45 -4.31 5.51
C LYS A 139 -20.66 -3.33 4.35
N VAL A 140 -19.71 -2.41 4.15
CA VAL A 140 -19.82 -1.39 3.10
C VAL A 140 -19.67 -2.02 1.71
N PHE A 141 -18.77 -2.98 1.55
CA PHE A 141 -18.50 -3.64 0.28
C PHE A 141 -19.70 -4.44 -0.21
N ARG A 142 -20.40 -5.16 0.66
CA ARG A 142 -21.64 -5.86 0.29
C ARG A 142 -22.79 -4.90 -0.02
N GLN A 143 -22.82 -3.73 0.63
CA GLN A 143 -23.83 -2.69 0.35
C GLN A 143 -23.59 -2.01 -1.00
N GLU A 144 -22.34 -1.73 -1.33
CA GLU A 144 -21.88 -1.07 -2.55
C GLU A 144 -21.51 -2.07 -3.67
N LYS A 145 -21.83 -3.36 -3.50
CA LYS A 145 -21.60 -4.45 -4.46
C LYS A 145 -20.14 -4.61 -4.92
N ILE A 146 -19.21 -4.28 -4.05
CA ILE A 146 -17.77 -4.43 -4.32
C ILE A 146 -17.36 -5.91 -4.36
N ASP A 147 -18.10 -6.78 -3.68
CA ASP A 147 -17.95 -8.24 -3.74
C ASP A 147 -18.32 -8.83 -5.11
N GLU A 148 -19.01 -8.08 -5.98
CA GLU A 148 -19.21 -8.44 -7.39
C GLU A 148 -17.99 -8.08 -8.28
N LEU A 149 -17.06 -7.24 -7.77
CA LEU A 149 -15.91 -6.73 -8.52
C LEU A 149 -14.59 -7.36 -8.11
N ILE A 150 -14.41 -7.60 -6.81
CA ILE A 150 -13.20 -8.22 -6.25
C ILE A 150 -13.58 -9.28 -5.21
N ASP A 151 -12.69 -10.26 -5.03
CA ASP A 151 -12.81 -11.25 -3.96
C ASP A 151 -12.46 -10.61 -2.62
N ILE A 152 -13.47 -10.08 -1.92
CA ILE A 152 -13.29 -9.36 -0.65
C ILE A 152 -12.77 -10.29 0.46
N GLU A 153 -12.97 -11.60 0.35
CA GLU A 153 -12.50 -12.59 1.32
C GLU A 153 -10.96 -12.76 1.24
N LYS A 154 -10.33 -12.38 0.12
CA LYS A 154 -8.86 -12.36 -0.03
C LYS A 154 -8.18 -11.14 0.57
N ILE A 155 -8.91 -10.09 0.94
CA ILE A 155 -8.30 -8.86 1.46
C ILE A 155 -7.38 -9.10 2.67
N PRO A 156 -7.76 -9.90 3.68
CA PRO A 156 -6.86 -10.22 4.78
C PRO A 156 -5.57 -10.91 4.31
N ASP A 157 -5.65 -11.76 3.29
CA ASP A 157 -4.48 -12.45 2.72
C ASP A 157 -3.58 -11.48 1.94
N ILE A 158 -4.16 -10.49 1.25
CA ILE A 158 -3.40 -9.40 0.59
C ILE A 158 -2.62 -8.59 1.63
N LEU A 159 -3.29 -8.19 2.71
CA LEU A 159 -2.65 -7.45 3.81
C LEU A 159 -1.54 -8.26 4.47
N LEU A 160 -1.79 -9.54 4.74
CA LEU A 160 -0.79 -10.44 5.31
C LEU A 160 0.41 -10.64 4.37
N ALA A 161 0.18 -10.85 3.08
CA ALA A 161 1.25 -10.98 2.08
C ALA A 161 2.11 -9.71 2.01
N HIS A 162 1.49 -8.53 2.07
CA HIS A 162 2.18 -7.25 2.14
C HIS A 162 3.14 -7.20 3.34
N GLU A 163 2.66 -7.53 4.55
CA GLU A 163 3.50 -7.50 5.76
C GLU A 163 4.58 -8.59 5.77
N ILE A 164 4.33 -9.76 5.18
CA ILE A 164 5.36 -10.80 4.98
C ILE A 164 6.53 -10.23 4.15
N PHE A 165 6.25 -9.42 3.12
CA PHE A 165 7.32 -8.81 2.34
C PHE A 165 8.20 -7.88 3.20
N HIS A 166 7.64 -7.12 4.13
CA HIS A 166 8.42 -6.28 5.03
C HIS A 166 9.36 -7.10 5.94
N TRP A 167 8.94 -8.29 6.35
CA TRP A 167 9.83 -9.24 7.04
C TRP A 167 10.94 -9.77 6.11
N ILE A 168 10.61 -10.09 4.85
CA ILE A 168 11.58 -10.50 3.84
C ILE A 168 12.62 -9.38 3.63
N GLU A 169 12.16 -8.14 3.53
CA GLU A 169 13.02 -6.97 3.36
C GLU A 169 13.97 -6.79 4.55
N MET A 170 13.45 -6.93 5.78
CA MET A 170 14.27 -6.88 7.00
C MET A 170 15.36 -7.97 7.00
N THR A 171 14.99 -9.21 6.70
CA THR A 171 15.93 -10.34 6.72
C THR A 171 16.95 -10.31 5.59
N ASN A 172 16.64 -9.63 4.48
CA ASN A 172 17.51 -9.49 3.32
C ASN A 172 18.12 -8.08 3.19
N GLN A 173 18.12 -7.29 4.27
CA GLN A 173 18.43 -5.85 4.24
C GLN A 173 19.80 -5.48 3.66
N GLN A 174 20.76 -6.41 3.67
CA GLN A 174 22.11 -6.16 3.12
C GLN A 174 22.12 -6.11 1.59
N ASP A 175 21.23 -6.86 0.94
CA ASP A 175 21.27 -7.08 -0.51
C ASP A 175 20.01 -6.54 -1.21
N ILE A 176 18.89 -6.41 -0.49
CA ILE A 176 17.62 -6.03 -1.12
C ILE A 176 17.64 -4.59 -1.64
N MET A 177 17.29 -4.44 -2.92
CA MET A 177 17.37 -3.16 -3.64
C MET A 177 16.49 -2.07 -3.01
N THR A 178 15.33 -2.43 -2.46
CA THR A 178 14.39 -1.48 -1.83
C THR A 178 15.01 -0.75 -0.63
N ARG A 179 15.97 -1.36 0.07
CA ARG A 179 16.75 -0.72 1.15
C ARG A 179 18.03 -0.07 0.67
N ASN A 180 18.67 -0.60 -0.37
CA ASN A 180 19.98 -0.14 -0.82
C ASN A 180 19.95 0.99 -1.86
N THR A 181 18.79 1.26 -2.45
CA THR A 181 18.65 2.37 -3.41
C THR A 181 18.69 3.71 -2.69
N THR A 182 19.67 4.52 -3.08
CA THR A 182 19.89 5.84 -2.51
C THR A 182 20.00 6.91 -3.58
N VAL A 183 19.51 8.10 -3.26
CA VAL A 183 19.65 9.32 -4.08
C VAL A 183 20.67 10.23 -3.42
N VAL A 184 21.61 10.75 -4.20
CA VAL A 184 22.60 11.72 -3.70
C VAL A 184 21.92 13.08 -3.52
N LEU A 185 21.89 13.56 -2.28
CA LEU A 185 21.31 14.85 -1.91
C LEU A 185 22.23 16.01 -2.23
N TRP A 186 23.53 15.83 -1.93
CA TRP A 186 24.59 16.78 -2.24
C TRP A 186 25.94 16.08 -2.18
N LYS A 187 26.93 16.70 -2.83
CA LYS A 187 28.31 16.23 -2.86
C LYS A 187 29.25 17.39 -2.56
N ILE A 188 30.12 17.22 -1.57
CA ILE A 188 31.22 18.17 -1.27
C ILE A 188 32.51 17.37 -1.34
N LYS A 189 33.24 17.51 -2.46
CA LYS A 189 34.46 16.74 -2.77
C LYS A 189 34.23 15.22 -2.69
N ALA A 190 34.85 14.53 -1.73
CA ALA A 190 34.74 13.08 -1.54
C ALA A 190 33.57 12.68 -0.62
N LEU A 191 32.83 13.63 -0.06
CA LEU A 191 31.68 13.37 0.81
C LEU A 191 30.39 13.47 0.00
N GLU A 192 29.58 12.42 0.08
CA GLU A 192 28.23 12.36 -0.49
C GLU A 192 27.22 12.17 0.63
N ASN A 193 26.17 12.98 0.63
CA ASN A 193 25.01 12.72 1.47
C ASN A 193 23.95 12.00 0.64
N LYS A 194 23.42 10.90 1.17
CA LYS A 194 22.52 9.98 0.48
C LYS A 194 21.23 9.81 1.27
N ALA A 195 20.10 9.72 0.58
CA ALA A 195 18.81 9.40 1.19
C ALA A 195 18.20 8.18 0.52
N HIS A 196 17.52 7.34 1.31
CA HIS A 196 16.78 6.19 0.82
C HIS A 196 15.45 6.62 0.20
N VAL A 197 15.06 5.94 -0.88
CA VAL A 197 13.75 6.11 -1.53
C VAL A 197 12.77 5.15 -0.86
N ARG A 198 11.95 5.67 0.07
CA ARG A 198 11.12 4.84 0.94
C ARG A 198 9.98 4.17 0.20
N CYS A 199 9.41 4.83 -0.82
CA CYS A 199 8.29 4.27 -1.56
C CYS A 199 8.62 2.96 -2.31
N LEU A 200 9.91 2.63 -2.52
CA LEU A 200 10.30 1.38 -3.19
C LEU A 200 9.94 0.14 -2.37
N SER A 201 10.02 0.25 -1.04
CA SER A 201 9.61 -0.81 -0.11
C SER A 201 8.13 -1.14 -0.29
N GLU A 202 7.28 -0.11 -0.33
CA GLU A 202 5.83 -0.25 -0.55
C GLU A 202 5.50 -0.83 -1.94
N ILE A 203 6.16 -0.34 -3.00
CA ILE A 203 5.93 -0.85 -4.37
C ILE A 203 6.26 -2.35 -4.43
N ALA A 204 7.38 -2.75 -3.84
CA ALA A 204 7.78 -4.14 -3.81
C ALA A 204 6.85 -5.01 -2.95
N ALA A 205 6.38 -4.51 -1.80
CA ALA A 205 5.39 -5.20 -0.97
C ALA A 205 4.06 -5.42 -1.70
N MET A 206 3.54 -4.39 -2.40
CA MET A 206 2.34 -4.51 -3.21
C MET A 206 2.52 -5.48 -4.38
N SER A 207 3.68 -5.44 -5.04
CA SER A 207 3.98 -6.35 -6.14
C SER A 207 4.17 -7.80 -5.67
N PHE A 208 4.79 -8.01 -4.51
CA PHE A 208 4.89 -9.32 -3.87
C PHE A 208 3.50 -9.89 -3.58
N ALA A 209 2.61 -9.12 -2.95
CA ALA A 209 1.25 -9.57 -2.66
C ALA A 209 0.44 -9.87 -3.94
N LYS A 210 0.58 -9.03 -4.97
CA LYS A 210 -0.04 -9.24 -6.29
C LYS A 210 0.40 -10.57 -6.92
N GLU A 211 1.70 -10.81 -6.99
CA GLU A 211 2.28 -12.01 -7.60
C GLU A 211 1.99 -13.27 -6.77
N LEU A 212 2.16 -13.21 -5.44
CA LEU A 212 1.93 -14.34 -4.53
C LEU A 212 0.49 -14.86 -4.63
N LEU A 213 -0.48 -13.96 -4.68
CA LEU A 213 -1.91 -14.30 -4.68
C LEU A 213 -2.54 -14.39 -6.08
N GLY A 214 -1.75 -14.15 -7.14
CA GLY A 214 -2.21 -14.14 -8.52
C GLY A 214 -3.32 -13.11 -8.80
N LEU A 215 -3.21 -11.90 -8.22
CA LEU A 215 -4.22 -10.86 -8.38
C LEU A 215 -4.15 -10.23 -9.77
N GLU A 216 -5.30 -9.90 -10.35
CA GLU A 216 -5.37 -9.19 -11.64
C GLU A 216 -5.17 -7.66 -11.47
N PHE A 217 -5.41 -7.12 -10.27
CA PHE A 217 -5.24 -5.70 -9.95
C PHE A 217 -4.02 -5.45 -9.05
N TRP A 218 -3.66 -4.18 -8.85
CA TRP A 218 -2.63 -3.77 -7.90
C TRP A 218 -3.23 -3.54 -6.50
N PRO A 219 -2.65 -4.11 -5.43
CA PRO A 219 -3.16 -3.93 -4.06
C PRO A 219 -3.33 -2.48 -3.59
N TYR A 220 -2.66 -1.50 -4.23
CA TYR A 220 -2.89 -0.07 -3.99
C TYR A 220 -4.35 0.37 -4.15
N VAL A 221 -5.19 -0.36 -4.88
CA VAL A 221 -6.65 -0.14 -4.93
C VAL A 221 -7.26 -0.12 -3.51
N LEU A 222 -6.71 -0.93 -2.59
CA LEU A 222 -7.18 -1.01 -1.21
C LEU A 222 -6.95 0.28 -0.42
N ASP A 223 -6.01 1.15 -0.81
CA ASP A 223 -5.84 2.47 -0.19
C ASP A 223 -7.14 3.29 -0.26
N VAL A 224 -7.85 3.21 -1.39
CA VAL A 224 -9.14 3.89 -1.58
C VAL A 224 -10.24 3.10 -0.89
N LEU A 225 -10.35 1.80 -1.21
CA LEU A 225 -11.48 0.97 -0.78
C LEU A 225 -11.56 0.83 0.74
N LEU A 226 -10.44 0.57 1.41
CA LEU A 226 -10.42 0.42 2.86
C LEU A 226 -10.48 1.76 3.61
N SER A 227 -10.16 2.88 2.96
CA SER A 227 -10.33 4.22 3.55
C SER A 227 -11.79 4.70 3.50
N TYR A 228 -12.58 4.23 2.53
CA TYR A 228 -13.95 4.71 2.32
C TYR A 228 -14.89 4.47 3.52
N PRO A 229 -14.91 3.28 4.16
CA PRO A 229 -15.73 3.03 5.35
C PRO A 229 -15.41 3.96 6.54
N TYR A 230 -14.22 4.56 6.55
CA TYR A 230 -13.75 5.44 7.61
C TYR A 230 -13.96 6.92 7.29
N ASN A 231 -13.62 7.32 6.07
CA ASN A 231 -13.72 8.69 5.61
C ASN A 231 -13.93 8.70 4.08
N PRO A 232 -15.19 8.81 3.61
CA PRO A 232 -15.50 8.87 2.19
C PRO A 232 -14.80 10.04 1.47
N ASP A 233 -14.66 11.20 2.10
CA ASP A 233 -14.00 12.37 1.48
C ASP A 233 -12.50 12.11 1.26
N ALA A 234 -11.84 11.42 2.19
CA ALA A 234 -10.45 11.04 2.03
C ALA A 234 -10.26 9.95 0.96
N ALA A 235 -11.17 8.98 0.88
CA ALA A 235 -11.16 7.98 -0.17
C ALA A 235 -11.34 8.63 -1.56
N HIS A 236 -12.27 9.58 -1.70
CA HIS A 236 -12.44 10.36 -2.93
C HIS A 236 -11.18 11.15 -3.28
N ALA A 237 -10.54 11.77 -2.29
CA ALA A 237 -9.29 12.51 -2.53
C ALA A 237 -8.17 11.60 -3.07
N LEU A 238 -8.01 10.39 -2.49
CA LEU A 238 -7.08 9.38 -2.99
C LEU A 238 -7.44 8.93 -4.41
N PHE A 239 -8.73 8.69 -4.67
CA PHE A 239 -9.23 8.32 -6.00
C PHE A 239 -8.90 9.38 -7.04
N TRP A 240 -9.22 10.65 -6.78
CA TRP A 240 -8.95 11.75 -7.71
C TRP A 240 -7.45 11.98 -7.92
N GLU A 241 -6.65 11.73 -6.89
CA GLU A 241 -5.18 11.75 -6.99
C GLU A 241 -4.66 10.69 -7.97
N ILE A 242 -5.21 9.47 -7.91
CA ILE A 242 -4.88 8.35 -8.81
C ILE A 242 -5.37 8.67 -10.23
N ARG A 243 -6.62 9.11 -10.36
CA ARG A 243 -7.24 9.45 -11.65
C ARG A 243 -6.46 10.54 -12.37
N LYS A 244 -6.10 11.62 -11.68
CA LYS A 244 -5.25 12.68 -12.22
C LYS A 244 -3.95 12.15 -12.79
N ARG A 245 -3.26 11.25 -12.08
CA ARG A 245 -2.00 10.62 -12.56
C ARG A 245 -2.21 9.68 -13.73
N ASN A 246 -3.36 9.04 -13.81
CA ASN A 246 -3.69 8.18 -14.95
C ASN A 246 -3.91 9.00 -16.23
N GLU A 247 -4.49 10.20 -16.09
CA GLU A 247 -4.81 11.12 -17.18
C GLU A 247 -3.60 11.98 -17.58
N GLU A 248 -2.79 12.41 -16.61
CA GLU A 248 -1.49 13.05 -16.82
C GLU A 248 -0.46 11.99 -17.21
N LYS A 249 -0.32 11.71 -18.51
CA LYS A 249 0.85 10.99 -19.03
C LYS A 249 2.09 11.86 -18.79
N GLU A 250 2.76 11.71 -17.64
CA GLU A 250 4.12 12.24 -17.41
C GLU A 250 5.08 11.75 -18.50
#